data_AF-A0AAD8N887-F1
#
_entry.id   AF-A0AAD8N887-F1
#
_cell.length_a   1.000
_cell.length_b   1.000
_cell.length_c   1.000
_cell.angle_alpha   90.00
_cell.angle_beta   90.00
_cell.angle_gamma   90.00
#
_symmetry.space_group_name_H-M   'P 1'
#
loop_
_entity.id
_entity.type
_entity.pdbx_description
1 polymer ?
#
loop_
_entity_poly.entity_id
_entity_poly.type
_entity_poly.pdbx_seq_one_letter_code
_entity_poly.pdbx_strand_id
1 'polypeptide(L)'
;MTLTSFSGKIETWRLNHFDEETGWTGPDLEDIYDDMMNLRESFTLEEMSDKKIMERFLGRHSVYLRGWGRSDDNPGARASTKPNQPGYQELLQKYNDVSTHLDEFFSILRQNNIMPLASGTSEASDTDTNLDNSE
;
A
#
# COMPACT_ATOMS: atom_id res chain seq x y z
N MET A 1 -15.92 17.28 -20.62
CA MET A 1 -16.51 16.21 -19.79
C MET A 1 -16.33 16.63 -18.34
N THR A 2 -17.42 17.01 -17.70
CA THR A 2 -17.45 17.52 -16.33
C THR A 2 -17.28 16.37 -15.35
N LEU A 3 -16.08 16.21 -14.79
CA LEU A 3 -15.83 15.39 -13.61
C LEU A 3 -16.50 16.09 -12.41
N THR A 4 -17.83 15.98 -12.34
CA THR A 4 -18.63 16.52 -11.24
C THR A 4 -18.33 15.70 -10.00
N SER A 5 -17.56 16.26 -9.06
CA SER A 5 -17.55 16.12 -7.59
C SER A 5 -18.12 14.86 -6.87
N PHE A 6 -18.26 13.71 -7.52
CA PHE A 6 -18.58 12.40 -6.92
C PHE A 6 -17.31 11.67 -6.48
N SER A 7 -16.23 12.40 -6.18
CA SER A 7 -14.98 11.84 -5.68
C SER A 7 -15.13 11.42 -4.21
N GLY A 8 -15.88 10.35 -3.99
CA GLY A 8 -16.10 9.72 -2.69
C GLY A 8 -15.52 8.31 -2.62
N LYS A 9 -15.40 7.76 -1.42
CA LYS A 9 -14.94 6.38 -1.21
C LYS A 9 -15.95 5.39 -1.82
N ILE A 10 -17.24 5.65 -1.67
CA ILE A 10 -18.29 4.79 -2.26
C ILE A 10 -18.13 4.69 -3.78
N GLU A 11 -17.85 5.81 -4.46
CA GLU A 11 -17.64 5.82 -5.91
C GLU A 11 -16.37 5.07 -6.33
N THR A 12 -15.29 5.18 -5.55
CA THR A 12 -14.06 4.41 -5.79
C THR A 12 -14.30 2.91 -5.64
N TRP A 13 -15.19 2.51 -4.73
CA TRP A 13 -15.60 1.12 -4.61
C TRP A 13 -16.41 0.66 -5.81
N ARG A 14 -17.36 1.47 -6.29
CA ARG A 14 -18.12 1.19 -7.53
C ARG A 14 -17.17 0.91 -8.70
N LEU A 15 -16.16 1.76 -8.91
CA LEU A 15 -15.19 1.59 -10.00
C LEU A 15 -14.40 0.27 -9.96
N ASN A 16 -14.29 -0.38 -8.80
CA ASN A 16 -13.62 -1.68 -8.68
C ASN A 16 -14.56 -2.87 -8.88
N HIS A 17 -15.87 -2.64 -8.89
CA HIS A 17 -16.91 -3.68 -8.84
C HIS A 17 -17.94 -3.57 -9.96
N PHE A 18 -17.91 -2.46 -10.70
CA PHE A 18 -18.76 -2.17 -11.84
C PHE A 18 -17.88 -1.95 -13.08
N ASP A 19 -18.21 -2.65 -14.14
CA ASP A 19 -17.60 -2.55 -15.46
C ASP A 19 -18.67 -2.08 -16.46
N GLU A 20 -18.34 -1.16 -17.37
CA GLU A 20 -19.31 -0.58 -18.29
C GLU A 20 -19.83 -1.58 -19.34
N GLU A 21 -19.05 -2.61 -19.67
CA GLU A 21 -19.40 -3.62 -20.68
C GLU A 21 -20.12 -4.81 -20.07
N THR A 22 -19.71 -5.21 -18.85
CA THR A 22 -20.21 -6.43 -18.18
C THR A 22 -21.17 -6.15 -17.02
N GLY A 23 -21.26 -4.91 -16.56
CA GLY A 23 -22.08 -4.49 -15.43
C GLY A 23 -21.44 -4.80 -14.08
N TRP A 24 -22.25 -5.11 -13.08
CA TRP A 24 -21.78 -5.48 -11.75
C TRP A 24 -21.08 -6.84 -11.73
N THR A 25 -19.91 -6.91 -11.11
CA THR A 25 -19.09 -8.13 -10.99
C THR A 25 -19.73 -9.23 -10.13
N GLY A 26 -20.79 -8.92 -9.40
CA GLY A 26 -21.51 -9.84 -8.51
C GLY A 26 -22.96 -9.42 -8.34
N PRO A 27 -23.85 -10.39 -8.03
CA PRO A 27 -25.30 -10.19 -8.05
C PRO A 27 -25.79 -9.20 -6.97
N ASP A 28 -25.14 -9.16 -5.82
CA ASP A 28 -25.58 -8.36 -4.67
C ASP A 28 -24.90 -6.97 -4.63
N LEU A 29 -23.99 -6.67 -5.57
CA LEU A 29 -23.16 -5.47 -5.50
C LEU A 29 -23.92 -4.20 -5.88
N GLU A 30 -24.91 -4.34 -6.77
CA GLU A 30 -25.82 -3.26 -7.14
C GLU A 30 -26.66 -2.80 -5.95
N ASP A 31 -27.32 -3.76 -5.28
CA ASP A 31 -28.14 -3.49 -4.10
C ASP A 31 -27.31 -2.85 -2.97
N ILE A 32 -26.09 -3.35 -2.75
CA ILE A 32 -25.16 -2.78 -1.77
C ILE A 32 -24.78 -1.33 -2.13
N TYR A 33 -24.57 -1.02 -3.41
CA TYR A 33 -24.26 0.33 -3.86
C TYR A 33 -25.43 1.28 -3.64
N ASP A 34 -26.62 0.86 -4.02
CA ASP A 34 -27.83 1.66 -3.88
C ASP A 34 -28.12 1.96 -2.41
N ASP A 35 -27.96 0.97 -1.53
CA ASP A 35 -28.08 1.14 -0.09
C ASP A 35 -27.03 2.13 0.48
N MET A 36 -25.78 2.09 -0.02
CA MET A 36 -24.75 3.07 0.36
C MET A 36 -25.11 4.48 -0.10
N MET A 37 -25.64 4.63 -1.32
CA MET A 37 -26.04 5.93 -1.88
C MET A 37 -27.25 6.50 -1.15
N ASN A 38 -28.24 5.67 -0.83
CA ASN A 38 -29.39 6.04 0.00
C ASN A 38 -28.95 6.58 1.36
N LEU A 39 -28.00 5.91 2.03
CA LEU A 39 -27.44 6.43 3.28
C LEU A 39 -26.69 7.76 3.06
N ARG A 40 -25.91 7.88 1.98
CA ARG A 40 -25.15 9.10 1.68
C ARG A 40 -26.04 10.31 1.40
N GLU A 41 -27.21 10.10 0.82
CA GLU A 41 -28.19 11.17 0.59
C GLU A 41 -28.93 11.56 1.89
N SER A 42 -29.11 10.60 2.80
CA SER A 42 -29.81 10.83 4.07
C SER A 42 -28.99 11.55 5.15
N PHE A 43 -27.66 11.57 5.02
CA PHE A 43 -26.76 12.17 6.02
C PHE A 43 -25.78 13.16 5.38
N THR A 44 -25.41 14.18 6.13
CA THR A 44 -24.32 15.06 5.71
C THR A 44 -22.96 14.37 5.85
N LEU A 45 -21.96 14.79 5.07
CA LEU A 45 -20.59 14.25 5.14
C LEU A 45 -19.94 14.44 6.52
N GLU A 46 -20.39 15.42 7.30
CA GLU A 46 -19.92 15.70 8.65
C GLU A 46 -20.50 14.70 9.67
N GLU A 47 -21.73 14.25 9.47
CA GLU A 47 -22.40 13.26 10.33
C GLU A 47 -21.95 11.83 10.00
N MET A 48 -21.92 11.47 8.72
CA MET A 48 -21.59 10.13 8.24
C MET A 48 -20.69 10.21 7.01
N SER A 49 -19.38 10.06 7.23
CA SER A 49 -18.44 9.91 6.12
C SER A 49 -18.72 8.64 5.30
N ASP A 50 -18.40 8.66 4.01
CA ASP A 50 -18.47 7.49 3.12
C ASP A 50 -17.83 6.24 3.74
N LYS A 51 -16.73 6.42 4.50
CA LYS A 51 -16.06 5.31 5.19
C LYS A 51 -16.98 4.62 6.21
N LYS A 52 -17.68 5.40 7.02
CA LYS A 52 -18.62 4.89 8.04
C LYS A 52 -19.83 4.23 7.38
N ILE A 53 -20.30 4.79 6.26
CA ILE A 53 -21.36 4.18 5.45
C ILE A 53 -20.91 2.82 4.92
N MET A 54 -19.73 2.76 4.30
CA MET A 54 -19.19 1.51 3.76
C MET A 54 -18.88 0.47 4.83
N GLU A 55 -18.41 0.88 6.01
CA GLU A 55 -18.22 -0.03 7.17
C GLU A 55 -19.53 -0.67 7.64
N ARG A 56 -20.70 -0.02 7.46
CA ARG A 56 -21.99 -0.64 7.82
C ARG A 56 -22.37 -1.80 6.91
N PHE A 57 -22.11 -1.69 5.61
CA PHE A 57 -22.53 -2.72 4.65
C PHE A 57 -21.43 -3.76 4.37
N LEU A 58 -20.18 -3.32 4.21
CA LEU A 58 -19.04 -4.20 3.93
C LEU A 58 -18.38 -4.72 5.21
N GLY A 59 -18.75 -4.20 6.39
CA GLY A 59 -18.14 -4.58 7.65
C GLY A 59 -16.63 -4.32 7.66
N ARG A 60 -15.86 -5.34 8.06
CA ARG A 60 -14.39 -5.29 8.05
C ARG A 60 -13.79 -5.26 6.65
N HIS A 61 -14.57 -5.57 5.61
CA HIS A 61 -14.07 -5.63 4.25
C HIS A 61 -13.90 -4.25 3.60
N SER A 62 -14.52 -3.21 4.16
CA SER A 62 -14.27 -1.81 3.78
C SER A 62 -12.78 -1.40 3.90
N VAL A 63 -12.04 -2.08 4.78
CA VAL A 63 -10.61 -1.82 5.07
C VAL A 63 -9.68 -2.43 4.02
N TYR A 64 -10.11 -3.44 3.26
CA TYR A 64 -9.27 -4.08 2.24
C TYR A 64 -9.22 -3.31 0.93
N LEU A 65 -9.92 -2.18 0.84
CA LEU A 65 -9.82 -1.29 -0.31
C LEU A 65 -8.45 -0.60 -0.25
N ARG A 66 -7.66 -0.87 -1.29
CA ARG A 66 -6.24 -0.52 -1.37
C ARG A 66 -6.03 0.96 -1.07
N GLY A 67 -5.24 1.25 -0.03
CA GLY A 67 -4.90 2.63 0.37
C GLY A 67 -5.83 3.25 1.41
N TRP A 68 -6.81 2.53 1.95
CA TRP A 68 -7.71 3.07 2.98
C TRP A 68 -7.34 2.57 4.37
N GLY A 69 -6.73 3.45 5.19
CA GLY A 69 -6.38 3.14 6.57
C GLY A 69 -7.60 2.80 7.44
N ARG A 70 -7.38 1.98 8.48
CA ARG A 70 -8.39 1.65 9.50
C ARG A 70 -8.92 2.90 10.17
N SER A 71 -10.21 2.93 10.54
CA SER A 71 -10.74 4.00 11.39
C SER A 71 -10.17 3.80 12.78
N ASP A 72 -9.59 4.83 13.37
CA ASP A 72 -9.08 4.80 14.76
C ASP A 72 -10.23 4.78 15.79
N ASP A 73 -11.49 4.79 15.33
CA ASP A 73 -12.70 4.79 16.15
C ASP A 73 -12.94 3.50 16.95
N ASN A 74 -12.00 2.55 16.96
CA ASN A 74 -12.08 1.37 17.82
C ASN A 74 -10.92 1.32 18.84
N PRO A 75 -11.06 1.97 20.02
CA PRO A 75 -10.11 1.81 21.11
C PRO A 75 -10.12 0.40 21.74
N GLY A 76 -10.99 -0.52 21.29
CA GLY A 76 -11.21 -1.82 21.94
C GLY A 76 -10.57 -3.05 21.26
N ALA A 77 -9.95 -2.95 20.09
CA ALA A 77 -9.46 -4.13 19.36
C ALA A 77 -7.93 -4.37 19.43
N ARG A 78 -7.24 -3.77 20.39
CA ARG A 78 -5.84 -4.06 20.72
C ARG A 78 -5.75 -5.05 21.89
N ALA A 79 -6.17 -6.29 21.66
CA ALA A 79 -5.71 -7.46 22.41
C ALA A 79 -6.20 -8.75 21.74
N SER A 80 -5.86 -8.96 20.46
CA SER A 80 -5.77 -10.34 19.98
C SER A 80 -4.39 -10.84 20.38
N THR A 81 -4.24 -11.20 21.66
CA THR A 81 -3.14 -12.01 22.16
C THR A 81 -3.28 -13.39 21.52
N LYS A 82 -2.82 -13.53 20.27
CA LYS A 82 -2.46 -14.83 19.74
C LYS A 82 -1.27 -15.31 20.58
N PRO A 83 -1.32 -16.52 21.18
CA PRO A 83 -0.28 -16.98 22.10
C PRO A 83 1.12 -17.14 21.47
N ASN A 84 1.22 -17.03 20.14
CA ASN A 84 2.45 -17.23 19.37
C ASN A 84 2.88 -16.00 18.54
N GLN A 85 2.38 -14.80 18.84
CA GLN A 85 2.84 -13.62 18.11
C GLN A 85 4.20 -13.18 18.66
N PRO A 86 5.28 -13.25 17.85
CA PRO A 86 6.60 -12.84 18.29
C PRO A 86 6.57 -11.36 18.67
N GLY A 87 7.22 -11.04 19.79
CA GLY A 87 7.35 -9.67 20.27
C GLY A 87 8.16 -8.81 19.28
N TYR A 88 8.04 -7.49 19.38
CA TYR A 88 8.78 -6.57 18.51
C TYR A 88 10.30 -6.80 18.55
N GLN A 89 10.85 -7.10 19.74
CA GLN A 89 12.27 -7.43 19.89
C GLN A 89 12.64 -8.75 19.21
N GLU A 90 11.77 -9.77 19.28
CA GLU A 90 12.00 -11.05 18.62
C GLU A 90 11.94 -10.92 17.09
N LEU A 91 11.08 -10.04 16.58
CA LEU A 91 11.03 -9.69 15.16
C LEU A 91 12.31 -8.98 14.70
N LEU A 92 12.82 -8.03 15.48
CA LEU A 92 14.09 -7.36 15.20
C LEU A 92 15.25 -8.36 15.18
N GLN A 93 15.26 -9.31 16.12
CA GLN A 93 16.28 -10.34 16.16
C GLN A 93 16.22 -11.25 14.93
N LYS A 94 15.03 -11.75 14.56
CA LYS A 94 14.84 -12.56 13.35
C LYS A 94 15.25 -11.82 12.09
N TYR A 95 14.99 -10.52 12.00
CA TYR A 95 15.41 -9.70 10.87
C TYR A 95 16.93 -9.64 10.76
N ASN A 96 17.62 -9.38 11.87
CA ASN A 96 19.09 -9.32 11.89
C ASN A 96 19.71 -10.68 11.52
N ASP A 97 19.19 -11.78 12.08
CA ASP A 97 19.69 -13.12 11.79
C ASP A 97 19.56 -13.46 10.30
N VAL A 98 18.42 -13.15 9.69
CA VAL A 98 18.19 -13.35 8.25
C VAL A 98 19.10 -12.45 7.41
N SER A 99 19.27 -11.18 7.82
CA SER A 99 20.15 -10.24 7.12
C SER A 99 21.60 -10.74 7.10
N THR A 100 22.12 -11.18 8.25
CA THR A 100 23.48 -11.71 8.35
C THR A 100 23.65 -12.96 7.49
N HIS A 101 22.68 -13.88 7.51
CA HIS A 101 22.74 -15.08 6.69
C HIS A 101 22.70 -14.78 5.18
N LEU A 102 21.97 -13.74 4.76
CA LEU A 102 21.98 -13.30 3.37
C LEU A 102 23.33 -12.69 2.98
N ASP A 103 23.96 -11.90 3.85
CA ASP A 103 25.27 -11.32 3.60
C ASP A 103 26.36 -12.39 3.44
N GLU A 104 26.30 -13.46 4.24
CA GLU A 104 27.16 -14.64 4.09
C GLU A 104 26.94 -15.32 2.74
N PHE A 105 25.68 -15.54 2.35
CA PHE A 105 25.34 -16.16 1.07
C PHE A 105 25.84 -15.32 -0.11
N PHE A 106 25.64 -14.00 -0.08
CA PHE A 106 26.16 -13.09 -1.10
C PHE A 106 27.69 -13.08 -1.14
N SER A 107 28.36 -13.22 0.01
CA SER A 107 29.82 -13.31 0.07
C SER A 107 30.33 -14.59 -0.59
N ILE A 108 29.66 -15.73 -0.36
CA ILE A 108 29.98 -17.01 -1.02
C ILE A 108 29.74 -16.92 -2.54
N LEU A 109 28.62 -16.35 -2.98
CA LEU A 109 28.32 -16.20 -4.41
C LEU A 109 29.34 -15.29 -5.13
N ARG A 110 29.78 -14.21 -4.47
CA ARG A 110 30.85 -13.35 -4.99
C ARG A 110 32.18 -14.08 -5.05
N GLN A 111 32.53 -14.86 -4.01
CA GLN A 111 33.77 -15.63 -3.98
C GLN A 111 33.83 -16.70 -5.08
N ASN A 112 32.68 -17.28 -5.44
CA ASN A 112 32.57 -18.26 -6.52
C ASN A 112 32.40 -17.63 -7.92
N ASN A 113 32.55 -16.31 -8.06
CA ASN A 113 32.33 -15.55 -9.30
C ASN A 113 30.93 -15.76 -9.94
N ILE A 114 29.94 -16.18 -9.15
CA ILE A 114 28.55 -16.35 -9.61
C ILE A 114 27.82 -15.01 -9.59
N MET A 115 28.22 -14.09 -8.70
CA MET A 115 27.66 -12.75 -8.58
C MET A 115 28.75 -11.68 -8.78
N PRO A 116 28.53 -10.67 -9.65
CA PRO A 116 29.48 -9.60 -9.84
C PRO A 116 29.61 -8.73 -8.57
N LEU A 117 30.83 -8.29 -8.25
CA LEU A 117 31.00 -7.23 -7.25
C LEU A 117 30.34 -5.97 -7.78
N ALA A 118 29.51 -5.32 -6.96
CA ALA A 118 28.93 -4.03 -7.30
C ALA A 118 30.04 -3.09 -7.75
N SER A 119 30.02 -2.71 -9.02
CA SER A 119 31.02 -1.86 -9.64
C SER A 119 31.03 -0.54 -8.88
N GLY A 120 32.15 -0.26 -8.20
CA GLY A 120 32.41 1.05 -7.62
C GLY A 120 32.25 2.12 -8.69
N THR A 121 31.64 3.23 -8.29
CA THR A 121 31.64 4.51 -8.98
C THR A 121 33.00 4.74 -9.62
N SER A 122 33.05 4.69 -10.95
CA SER A 122 34.18 5.22 -11.71
C SER A 122 34.20 6.73 -11.41
N GLU A 123 35.12 7.16 -10.55
CA GLU A 123 35.52 8.56 -10.49
C GLU A 123 35.92 8.94 -11.92
N ALA A 124 35.08 9.77 -12.55
CA ALA A 124 35.46 10.45 -13.77
C ALA A 124 36.63 11.38 -13.39
N SER A 125 37.84 10.94 -13.71
CA SER A 125 39.01 11.79 -13.69
C SER A 125 38.86 12.76 -14.85
N ASP A 126 38.33 13.95 -14.54
CA ASP A 126 38.38 15.11 -15.42
C ASP A 126 39.86 15.46 -15.64
N THR A 127 40.41 15.05 -16.79
CA THR A 127 41.66 15.62 -17.28
C THR A 127 41.31 16.91 -18.00
N ASP A 128 41.41 18.02 -17.26
CA ASP A 128 41.53 19.38 -17.79
C ASP A 128 42.68 19.43 -18.82
N THR A 129 42.34 19.51 -20.11
CA THR A 129 43.30 19.96 -21.11
C THR A 129 43.40 21.47 -21.02
N ASN A 130 44.36 21.89 -20.19
CA ASN A 130 44.89 23.24 -20.14
C ASN A 130 45.58 23.54 -21.48
N LEU A 131 44.92 24.31 -22.34
CA LEU A 131 45.49 24.86 -23.57
C LEU A 131 45.78 26.34 -23.28
N ASP A 132 46.92 26.59 -22.65
CA ASP A 132 47.54 27.91 -22.60
C ASP A 132 49.06 27.78 -22.70
N ASN A 133 49.65 28.78 -23.36
CA ASN A 133 51.03 29.00 -23.78
C ASN A 133 51.48 28.31 -25.06
N SER A 134 52.15 28.98 -26.00
CA SER A 134 52.49 30.38 -26.28
C SER A 134 53.31 30.33 -27.58
N GLU A 135 53.07 31.25 -28.51
CA GLU A 135 54.07 32.04 -29.29
C GLU A 135 53.41 32.74 -30.50
#